data_AF-A0A1L9GS84-F1
#
_entry.id   AF-A0A1L9GS84-F1
#
_cell.length_a   1.000
_cell.length_b   1.000
_cell.length_c   1.000
_cell.angle_alpha   90.00
_cell.angle_beta   90.00
_cell.angle_gamma   90.00
#
_symmetry.space_group_name_H-M   'P 1'
#
loop_
_entity.id
_entity.type
_entity.pdbx_description
1 polymer ?
#
loop_
_entity_poly.entity_id
_entity_poly.type
_entity_poly.pdbx_seq_one_letter_code
_entity_poly.pdbx_strand_id
1 'polypeptide(L)' 'MVQKVIKVGSSAGITLSKQATRDLGLRVGDSVRTTIDAKRGRLYVEPANAAVSEETLDWTKKFIDRYRPALEALAKK' A
#
# COMPACT_ATOMS: atom_id res chain seq x y z
N MET A 1 -15.45 -1.38 15.11
CA MET A 1 -16.38 -2.03 14.15
C MET A 1 -15.95 -3.48 14.00
N VAL A 2 -16.86 -4.43 14.18
CA VAL A 2 -16.60 -5.86 13.92
C VAL A 2 -17.17 -6.21 12.55
N GLN A 3 -16.41 -6.96 11.76
CA GLN A 3 -16.79 -7.40 10.42
C GLN A 3 -16.76 -8.93 10.36
N LYS A 4 -17.38 -9.52 9.33
CA LYS A 4 -17.47 -10.98 9.19
C LYS A 4 -16.46 -11.49 8.16
N VAL A 5 -15.94 -12.68 8.42
CA VAL A 5 -15.27 -13.50 7.40
C VAL A 5 -16.35 -14.28 6.65
N ILE A 6 -16.29 -14.26 5.33
CA ILE A 6 -17.24 -14.92 4.42
C ILE A 6 -16.51 -15.90 3.50
N LYS A 7 -17.21 -16.96 3.06
CA LYS A 7 -16.70 -17.88 2.05
C LYS A 7 -16.83 -17.26 0.65
N VAL A 8 -15.75 -17.31 -0.14
CA VAL A 8 -15.69 -16.83 -1.52
C VAL A 8 -15.10 -17.94 -2.40
N GLY A 9 -15.97 -18.76 -3.01
CA GLY A 9 -15.54 -19.94 -3.76
C GLY A 9 -14.73 -20.91 -2.90
N SER A 10 -13.47 -21.15 -3.27
CA SER A 10 -12.48 -21.94 -2.51
C SER A 10 -11.69 -21.12 -1.47
N SER A 11 -11.96 -19.81 -1.35
CA SER A 11 -11.23 -18.87 -0.49
C SER A 11 -12.11 -18.23 0.58
N ALA A 12 -11.52 -17.34 1.39
CA ALA A 12 -12.23 -16.54 2.39
C ALA A 12 -11.99 -15.05 2.14
N GLY A 13 -13.03 -14.24 2.35
CA GLY A 13 -12.97 -12.78 2.30
C GLY A 13 -13.41 -12.15 3.62
N ILE A 14 -13.05 -10.89 3.86
CA ILE A 14 -13.52 -10.10 5.00
C ILE A 14 -14.42 -8.99 4.47
N THR A 15 -15.55 -8.76 5.11
CA THR A 15 -16.40 -7.62 4.76
C THR A 15 -15.77 -6.31 5.24
N LEU A 16 -15.74 -5.29 4.40
CA LEU A 16 -15.37 -3.93 4.78
C LEU A 16 -16.61 -3.05 4.72
N SER A 17 -16.76 -2.14 5.67
CA SER A 17 -17.86 -1.17 5.60
C SER A 17 -17.66 -0.19 4.45
N LYS A 18 -18.75 0.43 4.01
CA LYS A 18 -18.70 1.54 3.05
C LYS A 18 -17.81 2.69 3.51
N GLN A 19 -17.72 2.91 4.82
CA GLN A 19 -16.85 3.94 5.38
C GLN A 19 -15.38 3.55 5.27
N ALA A 20 -15.01 2.34 5.70
CA ALA A 20 -13.62 1.87 5.63
C ALA A 20 -13.07 1.81 4.21
N THR A 21 -13.90 1.39 3.24
CA THR A 21 -13.52 1.40 1.82
C THR A 21 -13.25 2.82 1.30
N ARG A 22 -14.07 3.81 1.67
CA ARG A 22 -13.83 5.22 1.33
C ARG A 22 -12.57 5.78 2.00
N ASP A 23 -12.40 5.54 3.30
CA ASP A 23 -11.26 6.06 4.07
C ASP A 23 -9.93 5.50 3.56
N LEU A 24 -9.93 4.25 3.09
CA LEU A 24 -8.76 3.60 2.48
C LEU A 24 -8.64 3.86 0.97
N GLY A 25 -9.59 4.59 0.36
CA GLY A 25 -9.60 4.85 -1.09
C GLY A 25 -9.78 3.59 -1.96
N LEU A 26 -10.34 2.52 -1.41
CA LEU A 26 -10.49 1.22 -2.06
C LEU A 26 -11.83 1.09 -2.79
N ARG A 27 -11.79 0.45 -3.96
CA ARG A 27 -12.94 0.04 -4.76
C ARG A 27 -12.94 -1.48 -4.95
N VAL A 28 -14.11 -2.02 -5.28
CA VAL A 28 -14.22 -3.45 -5.62
C VAL A 28 -13.37 -3.73 -6.87
N GLY A 29 -12.47 -4.71 -6.75
CA GLY A 29 -11.52 -5.06 -7.82
C GLY A 29 -10.12 -4.46 -7.65
N ASP A 30 -9.92 -3.53 -6.69
CA ASP A 30 -8.60 -2.97 -6.44
C ASP A 30 -7.65 -4.01 -5.83
N SER A 31 -6.39 -3.95 -6.25
CA SER A 31 -5.31 -4.75 -5.66
C SER A 31 -4.88 -4.17 -4.32
N VAL A 32 -4.75 -5.06 -3.32
CA VAL A 32 -4.27 -4.72 -1.98
C VAL A 32 -3.10 -5.62 -1.58
N ARG A 33 -2.23 -5.11 -0.72
CA ARG A 33 -1.21 -5.90 -0.04
C ARG A 33 -1.74 -6.33 1.32
N THR A 34 -1.56 -7.61 1.63
CA THR A 34 -1.96 -8.20 2.91
C THR A 34 -0.75 -8.76 3.63
N THR A 35 -0.55 -8.33 4.89
CA THR A 35 0.56 -8.79 5.73
C THR A 35 0.00 -9.44 6.99
N ILE A 36 0.41 -10.68 7.26
CA ILE A 36 -0.06 -11.46 8.41
C ILE A 36 1.02 -11.45 9.49
N ASP A 37 0.69 -10.93 10.67
CA ASP A 37 1.47 -11.08 11.89
C ASP A 37 0.80 -12.15 12.77
N ALA A 38 1.14 -13.41 12.52
CA ALA A 38 0.56 -14.55 13.21
C ALA A 38 0.87 -14.57 14.71
N LYS A 39 2.02 -14.01 15.13
CA LYS A 39 2.42 -13.96 16.54
C LYS A 39 1.50 -13.05 17.34
N ARG A 40 1.01 -11.98 16.73
CA ARG A 40 0.09 -11.02 17.35
C ARG A 40 -1.36 -11.21 16.93
N GLY A 41 -1.65 -12.17 16.05
CA GLY A 41 -2.99 -12.42 15.52
C GLY A 41 -3.54 -11.25 14.72
N ARG A 42 -2.70 -10.56 13.93
CA ARG A 42 -3.09 -9.36 13.18
C ARG A 42 -2.96 -9.57 11.67
N LEU A 43 -3.88 -8.97 10.93
CA LEU A 43 -3.85 -8.81 9.49
C LEU A 43 -3.81 -7.31 9.18
N TYR A 44 -2.80 -6.89 8.43
CA TYR A 44 -2.70 -5.54 7.90
C TYR A 44 -3.06 -5.57 6.42
N VAL A 45 -3.90 -4.62 6.00
CA VAL A 45 -4.33 -4.46 4.61
C VAL A 45 -4.04 -3.03 4.20
N GLU A 46 -3.31 -2.87 3.10
CA GLU A 46 -2.96 -1.57 2.54
C GLU A 46 -3.15 -1.57 1.01
N PRO A 47 -3.49 -0.44 0.38
CA PRO A 47 -3.56 -0.35 -1.08
C PRO A 47 -2.23 -0.79 -1.71
N ALA A 48 -2.27 -1.65 -2.72
CA ALA A 48 -1.03 -2.13 -3.36
C ALA A 48 -0.25 -0.99 -4.03
N ASN A 49 -0.99 -0.02 -4.54
CA ASN A 49 -0.48 1.24 -5.05
C ASN A 49 -0.84 2.33 -4.04
N ALA A 50 -0.11 2.40 -2.92
CA ALA A 50 -0.13 3.61 -2.13
C ALA A 50 0.25 4.76 -3.08
N ALA A 51 -0.70 5.66 -3.36
CA ALA A 51 -0.42 6.82 -4.18
C ALA A 51 0.74 7.57 -3.51
N VAL A 52 1.91 7.56 -4.15
CA VAL A 52 3.03 8.40 -3.71
C VAL A 52 2.50 9.83 -3.79
N SER A 53 2.54 10.55 -2.67
CA SER A 53 2.03 11.94 -2.67
C SER A 53 2.78 12.74 -3.73
N GLU A 54 2.09 13.67 -4.40
CA GLU A 54 2.74 14.57 -5.36
C GLU A 54 3.93 15.29 -4.72
N GLU A 55 3.81 15.64 -3.44
CA GLU A 55 4.90 16.19 -2.62
C GLU A 55 6.10 15.26 -2.54
N THR A 56 5.89 13.96 -2.27
CA THR A 56 6.98 12.98 -2.21
C THR A 56 7.64 12.82 -3.57
N LEU A 57 6.87 12.84 -4.66
CA LEU A 57 7.40 12.79 -6.03
C LEU A 57 8.25 14.02 -6.35
N ASP A 58 7.77 15.22 -6.00
CA ASP A 58 8.48 16.47 -6.22
C ASP A 58 9.78 16.54 -5.42
N TRP A 59 9.73 16.18 -4.13
CA TRP A 59 10.93 16.07 -3.28
C TRP A 59 11.93 15.07 -3.83
N THR A 60 11.45 13.89 -4.26
CA THR A 60 12.30 12.85 -4.82
C THR A 60 12.99 13.34 -6.10
N LYS A 61 12.25 14.03 -6.98
CA LYS A 61 12.81 14.61 -8.21
C LYS A 61 13.89 15.65 -7.90
N LYS A 62 13.60 16.59 -6.99
CA LYS A 62 14.57 17.61 -6.56
C LYS A 62 15.82 17.00 -5.94
N PHE A 63 15.68 15.94 -5.14
CA PHE A 63 16.80 15.21 -4.56
C PHE A 63 17.67 14.58 -5.64
N ILE A 64 17.06 13.85 -6.59
CA ILE A 64 17.78 13.20 -7.70
C ILE A 64 18.52 14.26 -8.53
N ASP A 65 17.87 15.36 -8.88
CA ASP A 65 18.49 16.39 -9.73
C ASP A 65 19.66 17.09 -9.03
N ARG A 66 19.53 17.37 -7.72
CA ARG A 66 20.61 17.98 -6.94
C ARG A 66 21.85 17.09 -6.80
N TYR A 67 21.65 15.78 -6.64
CA TYR A 67 22.73 14.84 -6.35
C TYR A 67 23.11 13.94 -7.53
N ARG A 68 22.57 14.19 -8.72
CA ARG A 68 22.79 13.39 -9.94
C ARG A 68 24.26 13.04 -10.20
N PRO A 69 25.23 13.98 -10.14
CA PRO A 69 26.63 13.64 -10.38
C PRO A 69 27.20 12.64 -9.37
N ALA A 70 26.81 12.76 -8.10
CA ALA A 70 27.26 11.86 -7.03
C ALA A 70 26.60 10.47 -7.14
N LEU A 71 25.32 10.42 -7.50
CA LEU A 71 24.60 9.17 -7.74
C LEU A 71 25.19 8.41 -8.93
N GLU A 72 25.53 9.10 -10.02
CA GLU A 72 26.18 8.51 -11.19
C GLU A 72 27.60 8.04 -10.90
N ALA A 73 28.36 8.77 -10.07
CA ALA A 73 29.68 8.34 -9.63
C ALA A 73 29.60 7.08 -8.74
N LEU A 74 28.58 6.96 -7.91
CA LEU A 74 28.35 5.78 -7.06
C LEU A 74 27.99 4.54 -7.88
N ALA A 75 27.20 4.70 -8.95
CA ALA A 75 26.79 3.59 -9.81
C ALA A 75 27.93 3.03 -10.68
N LYS A 76 29.03 3.78 -10.85
CA LYS A 76 30.23 3.37 -11.60
C LYS A 76 31.27 2.65 -10.73
N LYS A 77 30.95 2.40 -9.46
CA LYS A 77 31.78 1.66 -8.51
C LYS A 77 31.24 0.25 -8.35
#